data_AF-A0A090ZE98-F1
#
_entry.id   AF-A0A090ZE98-F1
#
_cell.length_a   1.000
_cell.length_b   1.000
_cell.length_c   1.000
_cell.angle_alpha   90.00
_cell.angle_beta   90.00
_cell.angle_gamma   90.00
#
_symmetry.space_group_name_H-M   'P 1'
#
loop_
_entity.id
_entity.type
_entity.pdbx_description
1 polymer ?
#
loop_
_entity_poly.entity_id
_entity_poly.type
_entity_poly.pdbx_seq_one_letter_code
_entity_poly.pdbx_strand_id
1 'polypeptide(L)'
;MAKRKTMLFLILSQIVYVLFMAVWLVVLGISAFLSDSPGSAGDRGMRSFLYYLEAYPGGLLLALILSWYFFAKGKWKRSVWWNMLPLLWVVPYIGIMIYAQFA
;
A
#
# COMPACT_ATOMS: atom_id res chain seq x y z
N MET A 1 -14.78 -19.08 -7.05
CA MET A 1 -14.86 -18.37 -5.75
C MET A 1 -16.32 -18.21 -5.39
N ALA A 2 -16.67 -18.14 -4.10
CA ALA A 2 -18.04 -17.87 -3.64
C ALA A 2 -18.20 -16.37 -3.28
N LYS A 3 -19.36 -15.76 -3.56
CA LYS A 3 -19.59 -14.30 -3.42
C LYS A 3 -19.24 -13.83 -2.01
N ARG A 4 -19.73 -14.58 -1.02
CA ARG A 4 -19.51 -14.33 0.41
C ARG A 4 -18.04 -14.37 0.79
N LYS A 5 -17.29 -15.36 0.28
CA LYS A 5 -15.85 -15.48 0.54
C LYS A 5 -15.09 -14.28 -0.01
N THR A 6 -15.38 -13.88 -1.26
CA THR A 6 -14.75 -12.69 -1.86
C THR A 6 -15.11 -11.43 -1.09
N MET A 7 -16.37 -11.22 -0.73
CA MET A 7 -16.80 -10.05 0.05
C MET A 7 -16.05 -9.94 1.39
N LEU A 8 -16.00 -11.02 2.16
CA LEU A 8 -15.29 -11.05 3.44
C LEU A 8 -13.80 -10.74 3.27
N PHE A 9 -13.17 -11.34 2.26
CA PHE A 9 -11.77 -11.07 1.94
C PHE A 9 -11.53 -9.59 1.63
N LEU A 10 -12.36 -8.96 0.80
CA LEU A 10 -12.25 -7.53 0.49
C LEU A 10 -12.38 -6.67 1.75
N ILE A 11 -13.39 -6.90 2.58
CA ILE A 11 -13.60 -6.09 3.79
C ILE A 11 -12.42 -6.22 4.74
N LEU A 12 -12.02 -7.46 5.07
CA LEU A 12 -10.95 -7.71 6.04
C LEU A 12 -9.62 -7.11 5.57
N SER A 13 -9.27 -7.33 4.31
CA SER A 13 -8.03 -6.78 3.75
C SER A 13 -8.04 -5.24 3.68
N GLN A 14 -9.16 -4.62 3.29
CA GLN A 14 -9.28 -3.17 3.23
C GLN A 14 -9.17 -2.53 4.62
N ILE A 15 -9.75 -3.15 5.66
CA ILE A 15 -9.55 -2.70 7.05
C ILE A 15 -8.06 -2.73 7.40
N VAL A 16 -7.36 -3.84 7.12
CA VAL A 16 -5.92 -3.94 7.38
C VAL A 16 -5.14 -2.87 6.62
N TYR A 17 -5.46 -2.62 5.36
CA TYR A 17 -4.78 -1.60 4.57
C TYR A 17 -5.03 -0.18 5.09
N VAL A 18 -6.26 0.14 5.49
CA VAL A 18 -6.58 1.43 6.10
C VAL A 18 -5.86 1.62 7.44
N LEU A 19 -5.75 0.58 8.26
CA LEU A 19 -4.94 0.64 9.48
C LEU A 19 -3.45 0.83 9.16
N PHE A 20 -2.94 0.14 8.13
CA PHE A 20 -1.57 0.30 7.67
C PHE A 20 -1.27 1.71 7.16
N MET A 21 -2.25 2.41 6.59
CA MET A 21 -2.10 3.81 6.18
C MET A 21 -1.64 4.72 7.32
N ALA A 22 -2.10 4.50 8.55
CA ALA A 22 -1.63 5.28 9.70
C ALA A 22 -0.13 5.12 9.94
N VAL A 23 0.36 3.87 9.88
CA VAL A 23 1.79 3.56 9.99
C VAL A 23 2.56 4.14 8.80
N TRP A 24 1.99 4.03 7.60
CA TRP A 24 2.61 4.51 6.37
C TRP A 24 2.81 6.03 6.34
N LEU A 25 1.86 6.80 6.87
CA LEU A 25 1.97 8.26 6.97
C LEU A 25 3.17 8.69 7.83
N VAL A 26 3.48 7.93 8.89
CA VAL A 26 4.69 8.19 9.71
C VAL A 26 5.95 7.96 8.89
N VAL A 27 6.02 6.85 8.14
CA VAL A 27 7.15 6.54 7.25
C VAL A 27 7.34 7.62 6.19
N LEU A 28 6.25 8.06 5.56
CA LEU A 28 6.28 9.13 4.57
C LEU A 28 6.75 10.45 5.18
N GLY A 29 6.24 10.83 6.36
CA GLY A 29 6.62 12.07 7.04
C GLY A 29 8.10 12.11 7.43
N ILE A 30 8.63 11.02 8.00
CA ILE A 30 10.06 10.92 8.34
C ILE A 30 10.90 10.97 7.07
N SER A 31 10.50 10.24 6.02
CA SER A 31 11.23 10.20 4.75
C SER A 31 11.25 11.57 4.06
N ALA A 32 10.13 12.29 4.07
CA ALA A 32 10.03 13.65 3.54
C ALA A 32 10.97 14.61 4.30
N PHE A 33 10.98 14.55 5.63
CA PHE A 33 11.88 15.37 6.46
C PHE A 33 13.35 15.08 6.17
N LEU A 34 13.75 13.81 6.08
CA LEU A 34 15.12 13.41 5.76
C LEU A 34 15.55 13.87 4.36
N SER A 35 14.61 13.87 3.41
CA SER A 35 14.88 14.27 2.04
C SER A 35 15.13 15.77 1.86
N ASP A 36 14.77 16.60 2.83
CA ASP A 36 14.95 18.06 2.79
C ASP A 36 16.30 18.51 3.41
N SER A 37 17.19 17.55 3.74
CA SER A 37 18.49 17.84 4.34
C SER A 37 19.54 18.35 3.33
N PRO A 38 20.50 19.20 3.74
CA PRO A 38 21.55 19.68 2.85
C PRO A 38 22.43 18.51 2.36
N GLY A 39 22.27 18.12 1.10
CA GLY A 39 23.01 17.01 0.46
C GLY A 39 22.12 16.00 -0.28
N SER A 40 20.82 15.94 -0.01
CA SER A 40 19.87 15.01 -0.65
C SER A 40 19.19 15.56 -1.91
N ALA A 41 19.24 16.88 -2.14
CA ALA A 41 18.51 17.56 -3.23
C ALA A 41 18.88 17.11 -4.65
N GLY A 42 20.06 16.49 -4.84
CA GLY A 42 20.53 15.96 -6.12
C GLY A 42 20.38 14.44 -6.29
N ASP A 43 19.95 13.72 -5.25
CA ASP A 43 19.88 12.26 -5.27
C ASP A 43 18.60 11.78 -5.97
N ARG A 44 18.76 11.32 -7.21
CA ARG A 44 17.66 10.73 -8.00
C ARG A 44 17.04 9.51 -7.31
N GLY A 45 17.82 8.72 -6.57
CA GLY A 45 17.35 7.56 -5.84
C GLY A 45 16.40 7.96 -4.71
N MET A 46 16.80 8.94 -3.90
CA MET A 46 15.96 9.48 -2.82
C MET A 46 14.63 10.02 -3.36
N ARG A 47 14.67 10.78 -4.46
CA ARG A 47 13.46 11.34 -5.07
C ARG A 47 12.52 10.26 -5.63
N SER A 48 13.05 9.24 -6.30
CA SER A 48 12.25 8.10 -6.77
C SER A 48 11.63 7.31 -5.61
N PHE A 49 12.35 7.16 -4.51
CA PHE A 49 11.84 6.49 -3.30
C PHE A 49 10.66 7.25 -2.69
N LEU A 50 10.74 8.58 -2.57
CA LEU A 50 9.62 9.40 -2.09
C LEU A 50 8.39 9.27 -2.97
N TYR A 51 8.54 9.32 -4.30
CA TYR A 51 7.40 9.12 -5.21
C TYR A 51 6.75 7.74 -5.04
N TYR A 52 7.54 6.70 -4.77
CA TYR A 52 7.02 5.38 -4.46
C TYR A 52 6.26 5.36 -3.12
N LEU A 53 6.75 6.08 -2.10
CA LEU A 53 6.05 6.20 -0.81
C LEU A 53 4.73 6.96 -0.94
N GLU A 54 4.72 8.07 -1.68
CA GLU A 54 3.52 8.87 -1.97
C GLU A 54 2.49 8.12 -2.83
N ALA A 55 2.93 7.12 -3.58
CA ALA A 55 2.03 6.32 -4.43
C ALA A 55 1.11 5.40 -3.62
N TYR A 56 1.45 5.02 -2.39
CA TYR A 56 0.64 4.09 -1.60
C TYR A 56 -0.80 4.58 -1.33
N PRO A 57 -1.04 5.82 -0.84
CA PRO A 57 -2.40 6.35 -0.68
C PRO A 57 -3.23 6.26 -1.97
N GLY A 58 -2.60 6.58 -3.12
CA GLY A 58 -3.24 6.46 -4.43
C GLY A 58 -3.52 5.00 -4.81
N GLY A 59 -2.58 4.09 -4.58
CA GLY A 59 -2.73 2.65 -4.78
C GLY A 59 -3.83 2.05 -3.91
N LEU A 60 -3.94 2.48 -2.65
CA LEU A 60 -5.00 2.08 -1.73
C LEU A 60 -6.38 2.54 -2.22
N LEU A 61 -6.50 3.81 -2.63
CA LEU A 61 -7.74 4.34 -3.19
C LEU A 61 -8.17 3.60 -4.47
N LEU A 62 -7.23 3.37 -5.38
CA LEU A 62 -7.48 2.60 -6.60
C LEU A 62 -7.92 1.17 -6.28
N ALA A 63 -7.26 0.52 -5.34
CA ALA A 63 -7.63 -0.82 -4.88
C ALA A 63 -9.05 -0.80 -4.31
N LEU A 64 -9.38 0.14 -3.44
CA LEU A 64 -10.70 0.26 -2.82
C LEU A 64 -11.80 0.44 -3.89
N ILE A 65 -11.65 1.41 -4.79
CA ILE A 65 -12.64 1.69 -5.84
C ILE A 65 -12.79 0.50 -6.80
N LEU A 66 -11.69 0.02 -7.38
CA LEU A 66 -11.74 -0.98 -8.44
C LEU A 66 -12.15 -2.36 -7.92
N SER A 67 -11.74 -2.72 -6.71
CA SER A 67 -12.14 -3.99 -6.09
C SER A 67 -13.65 -4.07 -5.93
N TRP A 68 -14.28 -3.02 -5.40
CA TRP A 68 -15.73 -2.97 -5.19
C TRP A 68 -16.51 -2.83 -6.51
N TYR A 69 -16.00 -2.03 -7.45
CA TYR A 69 -16.58 -1.92 -8.80
C TYR A 69 -16.64 -3.27 -9.53
N PHE A 70 -15.54 -4.03 -9.55
CA PHE A 70 -15.53 -5.35 -10.19
C PHE A 70 -16.31 -6.40 -9.39
N PHE A 71 -16.37 -6.26 -8.06
CA PHE A 71 -17.22 -7.11 -7.23
C PHE A 71 -18.71 -6.93 -7.58
N ALA A 72 -19.19 -5.68 -7.68
CA ALA A 72 -20.55 -5.35 -8.07
C ALA A 72 -20.90 -5.88 -9.47
N LYS A 73 -19.94 -5.87 -10.40
CA LYS A 73 -20.09 -6.44 -11.75
C LYS A 73 -20.01 -7.98 -11.83
N GLY A 74 -19.93 -8.69 -10.70
CA GLY A 74 -19.83 -10.14 -10.70
C GLY A 74 -18.43 -10.69 -11.09
N LYS A 75 -17.43 -9.82 -11.27
CA LYS A 75 -16.08 -10.18 -11.75
C LYS A 75 -15.12 -10.43 -10.57
N TRP A 76 -15.36 -11.50 -9.82
CA TRP A 76 -14.76 -11.70 -8.50
C TRP A 76 -13.24 -11.91 -8.53
N LYS A 77 -12.72 -12.60 -9.56
CA LYS A 77 -11.26 -12.75 -9.74
C LYS A 77 -10.58 -11.38 -9.92
N ARG A 78 -11.14 -10.50 -10.76
CA ARG A 78 -10.58 -9.17 -11.01
C ARG A 78 -10.66 -8.29 -9.76
N SER A 79 -11.76 -8.40 -9.02
CA SER A 79 -11.93 -7.71 -7.74
C SER A 79 -10.81 -8.06 -6.76
N VAL A 80 -10.49 -9.35 -6.61
CA VAL A 80 -9.37 -9.80 -5.76
C VAL A 80 -8.02 -9.28 -6.28
N TRP A 81 -7.78 -9.33 -7.59
CA TRP A 81 -6.54 -8.81 -8.18
C TRP A 81 -6.29 -7.33 -7.86
N TRP A 82 -7.31 -6.48 -8.01
CA TRP A 82 -7.19 -5.06 -7.65
C TRP A 82 -6.99 -4.86 -6.15
N ASN A 83 -7.56 -5.74 -5.33
CA ASN A 83 -7.40 -5.71 -3.89
C ASN A 83 -6.00 -6.13 -3.42
N MET A 84 -5.23 -6.81 -4.27
CA MET A 84 -3.84 -7.16 -3.96
C MET A 84 -2.87 -6.00 -4.21
N LEU A 85 -3.29 -4.93 -4.88
CA LEU A 85 -2.43 -3.79 -5.21
C LEU A 85 -1.71 -3.21 -3.97
N PRO A 86 -2.39 -2.95 -2.83
CA PRO A 86 -1.73 -2.38 -1.65
C PRO A 86 -0.66 -3.29 -1.03
N LEU A 87 -0.67 -4.60 -1.33
CA LEU A 87 0.34 -5.54 -0.85
C LEU A 87 1.73 -5.24 -1.41
N LEU A 88 1.83 -4.54 -2.55
CA LEU A 88 3.11 -4.09 -3.11
C LEU A 88 3.87 -3.15 -2.16
N TRP A 89 3.20 -2.55 -1.18
CA TRP A 89 3.81 -1.70 -0.15
C TRP A 89 3.82 -2.39 1.21
N VAL A 90 2.71 -3.04 1.60
CA VAL A 90 2.60 -3.71 2.90
C VAL A 90 3.64 -4.83 3.05
N VAL A 91 3.83 -5.66 2.02
CA VAL A 91 4.72 -6.84 2.11
C VAL A 91 6.19 -6.42 2.21
N PRO A 92 6.74 -5.54 1.34
CA PRO A 92 8.12 -5.09 1.49
C PRO A 92 8.39 -4.44 2.84
N TYR A 93 7.46 -3.61 3.33
CA TYR A 93 7.61 -2.95 4.61
C TYR A 93 7.69 -3.93 5.79
N ILE A 94 6.75 -4.89 5.85
CA ILE A 94 6.78 -5.93 6.88
C ILE A 94 8.07 -6.75 6.76
N GLY A 95 8.49 -7.08 5.54
CA GLY A 95 9.74 -7.80 5.29
C GLY A 95 10.98 -7.05 5.82
N ILE A 96 11.07 -5.74 5.58
CA ILE A 96 12.15 -4.90 6.10
C ILE A 96 12.12 -4.84 7.63
N MET A 97 10.93 -4.67 8.23
CA MET A 97 10.78 -4.61 9.69
C MET A 97 11.21 -5.92 10.36
N ILE A 98 10.81 -7.06 9.80
CA ILE A 98 11.24 -8.37 10.28
C ILE A 98 12.75 -8.51 10.13
N TYR A 99 13.30 -8.21 8.95
CA TYR A 99 14.74 -8.30 8.70
C TYR A 99 15.54 -7.45 9.71
N ALA A 100 15.11 -6.21 9.95
CA ALA A 100 15.76 -5.29 10.88
C ALA A 100 15.73 -5.74 12.34
N GLN A 101 14.84 -6.66 12.73
CA GLN A 101 14.84 -7.26 14.08
C GLN A 101 15.89 -8.36 14.26
N PHE A 102 16.35 -8.96 13.15
CA PHE A 102 17.30 -10.08 13.16
C PHE A 102 18.69 -9.71 12.63
N ALA A 103 18.85 -8.50 12.08
CA ALA A 103 20.12 -7.93 11.64
C ALA A 103 20.78 -7.14 12.77
#